data_AF-A0ABD7BY62-F1
#
_entry.id   AF-A0ABD7BY62-F1
#
_cell.length_a   1.000
_cell.length_b   1.000
_cell.length_c   1.000
_cell.angle_alpha   90.00
_cell.angle_beta   90.00
_cell.angle_gamma   90.00
#
_symmetry.space_group_name_H-M   'P 1'
#
loop_
_entity.id
_entity.type
_entity.pdbx_description
1 polymer ?
#
loop_
_entity_poly.entity_id
_entity_poly.type
_entity_poly.pdbx_seq_one_letter_code
_entity_poly.pdbx_strand_id
1 'polypeptide(L)'
;MSKLSVLDSHPVITYQYILCFTSLVSDVEHKIQSIEETLLQMFRVSSKVSDEKTIVGVLMMLRLLRGFFSELLEVRSGLPPLSLLHSL
;
A
#
# COMPACT_ATOMS: atom_id res chain seq x y z
N MET A 1 -13.04 19.34 23.41
CA MET A 1 -11.87 19.59 22.53
C MET A 1 -11.57 18.31 21.77
N SER A 2 -11.63 18.32 20.44
CA SER A 2 -11.23 17.17 19.62
C SER A 2 -9.74 16.89 19.83
N LYS A 3 -9.33 15.62 19.95
CA LYS A 3 -7.91 15.21 20.04
C LYS A 3 -7.08 15.71 18.85
N LEU A 4 -7.72 16.08 17.74
CA LEU A 4 -7.08 16.59 16.52
C LEU A 4 -6.83 18.10 16.53
N SER A 5 -7.32 18.85 17.53
CA SER A 5 -7.09 20.32 17.64
C SER A 5 -5.60 20.71 17.78
N VAL A 6 -4.73 19.77 18.12
CA VAL A 6 -3.27 19.97 18.12
C VAL A 6 -2.71 20.08 16.70
N LEU A 7 -3.36 19.48 15.70
CA LEU A 7 -2.95 19.58 14.29
C LEU A 7 -3.24 20.97 13.73
N ASP A 8 -4.30 21.62 14.22
CA ASP A 8 -4.68 22.99 13.83
C ASP A 8 -3.69 24.04 14.38
N SER A 9 -3.01 23.73 15.49
CA SER A 9 -2.00 24.64 16.08
C SER A 9 -0.65 24.58 15.37
N HIS A 10 -0.40 23.58 14.52
CA HIS A 10 0.89 23.38 13.84
C HIS A 10 0.71 22.97 12.36
N PRO A 11 0.12 23.85 11.53
CA PRO A 11 -0.28 23.52 10.15
C PRO A 11 0.89 23.03 9.28
N VAL A 12 2.08 23.61 9.44
CA VAL A 12 3.29 23.23 8.68
C VAL A 12 3.77 21.81 9.04
N ILE A 13 3.73 21.46 10.33
CA ILE A 13 4.15 20.12 10.80
C ILE A 13 3.14 19.07 10.35
N THR A 14 1.84 19.37 10.50
CA THR A 14 0.74 18.54 10.01
C THR A 14 0.88 18.29 8.51
N TYR A 15 1.18 19.33 7.74
CA TYR A 15 1.40 19.25 6.30
C TYR A 15 2.57 18.34 5.92
N GLN A 16 3.74 18.54 6.54
CA GLN A 16 4.92 17.69 6.31
C GLN A 16 4.65 16.24 6.67
N TYR A 17 3.91 15.99 7.76
CA TYR A 17 3.52 14.64 8.15
C TYR A 17 2.65 13.96 7.09
N ILE A 18 1.63 14.66 6.57
CA ILE A 18 0.75 14.14 5.52
C ILE A 18 1.54 13.85 4.23
N LEU A 19 2.47 14.73 3.84
CA LEU A 19 3.34 14.49 2.69
C LEU A 19 4.20 13.24 2.86
N CYS A 20 4.91 13.12 3.98
CA CYS A 20 5.72 11.94 4.29
C CYS A 20 4.88 10.66 4.28
N PHE A 21 3.69 10.70 4.87
CA PHE A 21 2.81 9.55 4.94
C PHE A 21 2.24 9.17 3.56
N THR A 22 1.92 10.16 2.72
CA THR A 22 1.49 9.91 1.33
C THR A 22 2.61 9.29 0.48
N SER A 23 3.85 9.75 0.66
CA SER A 23 5.02 9.13 0.02
C SER A 23 5.19 7.69 0.50
N LEU A 24 5.09 7.45 1.80
CA LEU A 24 5.20 6.11 2.38
C LEU A 24 4.14 5.16 1.82
N VAL A 25 2.89 5.59 1.72
CA VAL A 25 1.81 4.80 1.11
C VAL A 25 2.16 4.42 -0.33
N SER A 26 2.65 5.38 -1.11
CA SER A 26 3.06 5.13 -2.51
C SER A 26 4.21 4.12 -2.60
N ASP A 27 5.20 4.21 -1.70
CA ASP A 27 6.31 3.25 -1.63
C ASP A 27 5.81 1.84 -1.29
N VAL A 28 4.85 1.72 -0.38
CA VAL A 28 4.25 0.43 -0.02
C VAL A 28 3.47 -0.16 -1.20
N GLU A 29 2.70 0.65 -1.93
CA GLU A 29 1.99 0.19 -3.14
C GLU A 29 2.96 -0.36 -4.19
N HIS A 30 4.07 0.33 -4.44
CA HIS A 30 5.09 -0.14 -5.36
C HIS A 30 5.71 -1.47 -4.92
N LYS A 31 5.95 -1.65 -3.61
CA LYS A 31 6.42 -2.93 -3.08
C LYS A 31 5.39 -4.04 -3.24
N ILE A 32 4.10 -3.76 -3.01
CA ILE A 32 3.02 -4.71 -3.22
C ILE A 32 2.99 -5.17 -4.68
N GLN A 33 3.08 -4.24 -5.64
CA GLN A 33 3.15 -4.58 -7.07
C GLN A 33 4.34 -5.48 -7.40
N SER A 34 5.52 -5.16 -6.88
CA SER A 34 6.73 -5.97 -7.08
C SER A 34 6.59 -7.39 -6.50
N ILE A 35 5.95 -7.54 -5.33
CA ILE A 35 5.65 -8.85 -4.75
C ILE A 35 4.65 -9.60 -5.63
N GLU A 36 3.58 -8.94 -6.10
CA GLU A 36 2.59 -9.56 -6.99
C GLU A 36 3.23 -10.10 -8.27
N GLU A 37 4.07 -9.29 -8.93
CA GLU A 37 4.81 -9.72 -10.12
C GLU A 37 5.68 -10.94 -9.85
N THR A 38 6.40 -10.94 -8.72
CA THR A 38 7.25 -12.06 -8.31
C THR A 38 6.43 -13.34 -8.09
N LEU A 39 5.29 -13.23 -7.40
CA LEU A 39 4.38 -14.34 -7.17
C LEU A 39 3.80 -14.88 -8.48
N LEU A 40 3.44 -14.01 -9.42
CA LEU A 40 2.96 -14.43 -10.75
C LEU A 40 4.03 -15.18 -11.54
N GLN A 41 5.31 -14.79 -11.42
CA GLN A 41 6.41 -15.54 -12.03
C GLN A 41 6.60 -16.91 -11.37
N MET A 42 6.56 -16.98 -10.04
CA MET A 42 6.60 -18.26 -9.30
C MET A 42 5.46 -19.18 -9.71
N PHE A 43 4.23 -18.65 -9.84
CA PHE A 43 3.08 -19.39 -10.33
C PHE A 43 3.36 -19.97 -11.72
N ARG A 44 3.80 -19.14 -12.67
CA ARG A 44 4.10 -19.58 -14.05
C ARG A 44 5.16 -20.68 -14.09
N VAL A 45 6.23 -20.57 -13.32
CA VAL A 45 7.29 -21.58 -13.27
C VAL A 45 6.76 -22.87 -12.65
N SER A 46 6.05 -22.78 -11.54
CA SER A 46 5.52 -23.94 -10.81
C SER A 46 4.47 -24.69 -11.64
N SER A 47 3.61 -23.98 -12.37
CA SER A 47 2.65 -24.57 -13.30
C SER A 47 3.32 -25.32 -14.46
N LYS A 48 4.47 -24.87 -14.95
CA LYS A 48 5.21 -25.58 -16.02
C LYS A 48 5.79 -26.91 -15.55
N VAL A 49 6.12 -27.03 -14.26
CA VAL A 49 6.70 -28.24 -13.68
C VAL A 49 5.69 -29.05 -12.85
N SER A 50 4.40 -28.65 -12.88
CA SER A 50 3.32 -29.26 -12.10
C SER A 50 3.60 -29.37 -10.60
N ASP A 51 4.27 -28.37 -10.03
CA ASP A 51 4.50 -28.29 -8.58
C ASP A 51 3.27 -27.71 -7.86
N GLU A 52 2.29 -28.59 -7.62
CA GLU A 52 1.02 -28.25 -6.99
C GLU A 52 1.17 -27.63 -5.60
N LYS A 53 2.18 -28.06 -4.83
CA LYS A 53 2.41 -27.54 -3.47
C LYS A 53 2.83 -26.06 -3.54
N THR A 54 3.74 -25.74 -4.45
CA THR A 54 4.17 -24.35 -4.65
C THR A 54 3.04 -23.50 -5.24
N ILE A 55 2.25 -24.05 -6.18
CA ILE A 55 1.07 -23.36 -6.75
C ILE A 55 0.09 -22.96 -5.64
N VAL A 56 -0.28 -23.88 -4.76
CA VAL A 56 -1.20 -23.59 -3.63
C VAL A 56 -0.61 -22.52 -2.71
N GLY A 57 0.68 -22.61 -2.38
CA GLY A 57 1.36 -21.59 -1.57
C GLY A 57 1.34 -20.20 -2.21
N VAL A 58 1.61 -20.11 -3.51
CA VAL A 58 1.58 -18.85 -4.26
C VAL A 58 0.16 -18.26 -4.30
N LEU A 59 -0.87 -19.08 -4.52
CA LEU A 59 -2.26 -18.62 -4.50
C LEU A 59 -2.68 -18.08 -3.13
N MET A 60 -2.24 -18.71 -2.04
CA MET A 60 -2.46 -18.21 -0.69
C MET A 60 -1.77 -16.86 -0.47
N MET A 61 -0.52 -16.71 -0.90
CA MET A 61 0.21 -15.44 -0.80
C MET A 61 -0.44 -14.33 -1.61
N LEU A 62 -0.90 -14.60 -2.84
CA LEU A 62 -1.64 -13.64 -3.66
C LEU A 62 -2.94 -13.19 -2.97
N ARG A 63 -3.65 -14.11 -2.31
CA ARG A 63 -4.87 -13.78 -1.56
C ARG A 63 -4.56 -12.88 -0.36
N LEU A 64 -3.49 -13.16 0.39
CA LEU A 64 -3.07 -12.31 1.51
C LEU A 64 -2.63 -10.93 1.02
N LEU A 65 -1.88 -10.87 -0.07
CA LEU A 65 -1.41 -9.63 -0.68
C LEU A 65 -2.58 -8.73 -1.10
N ARG A 66 -3.66 -9.31 -1.65
CA ARG A 66 -4.90 -8.56 -1.94
C ARG A 66 -5.55 -7.96 -0.70
N GLY A 67 -5.49 -8.66 0.44
CA GLY A 67 -5.95 -8.13 1.72
C GLY A 67 -5.16 -6.88 2.13
N PHE A 68 -3.83 -6.96 2.11
CA PHE A 68 -2.96 -5.82 2.38
C PHE A 68 -3.20 -4.64 1.42
N PHE A 69 -3.40 -4.92 0.13
CA PHE A 69 -3.69 -3.88 -0.85
C PHE A 69 -5.03 -3.18 -0.57
N SER A 70 -6.06 -3.92 -0.13
CA SER A 70 -7.35 -3.35 0.25
C SER A 70 -7.23 -2.41 1.45
N GLU A 71 -6.54 -2.84 2.50
CA GLU A 71 -6.29 -2.00 3.69
C GLU A 71 -5.50 -0.73 3.34
N LEU A 72 -4.49 -0.87 2.46
CA LEU A 72 -3.71 0.26 1.98
C LEU A 72 -4.55 1.24 1.15
N LEU A 73 -5.49 0.75 0.35
CA LEU A 73 -6.39 1.58 -0.43
C LEU A 73 -7.34 2.39 0.47
N GLU A 74 -7.81 1.80 1.56
CA GLU A 74 -8.59 2.52 2.59
C GLU A 74 -7.77 3.65 3.22
N VAL A 75 -6.51 3.36 3.59
CA VAL A 75 -5.59 4.38 4.12
C VAL A 75 -5.37 5.50 3.10
N ARG A 76 -5.13 5.15 1.83
CA ARG A 76 -4.96 6.12 0.75
C ARG A 76 -6.19 6.98 0.53
N SER A 77 -7.38 6.41 0.62
CA SER A 77 -8.65 7.14 0.44
C SER A 77 -8.87 8.22 1.49
N GLY A 78 -8.30 8.04 2.69
CA GLY A 78 -8.33 9.01 3.78
C GLY A 78 -7.29 10.13 3.64
N LEU A 79 -6.35 10.03 2.70
CA LEU A 79 -5.32 11.05 2.50
C LEU A 79 -5.77 12.08 1.45
N PRO A 80 -5.49 13.37 1.70
CA PRO A 80 -5.77 14.40 0.70
C PRO A 80 -4.89 14.17 -0.54
N PRO A 81 -5.42 14.42 -1.74
CA PRO A 81 -4.64 14.41 -2.98
C PRO A 81 -3.38 15.29 -2.86
N LEU A 82 -2.25 14.80 -3.35
CA LEU A 82 -1.00 15.57 -3.38
C LEU A 82 -1.19 16.94 -4.06
N SER A 83 -2.04 17.03 -5.08
CA SER A 83 -2.36 18.30 -5.76
C SER A 83 -3.02 19.34 -4.87
N LEU A 84 -3.80 18.93 -3.86
CA LEU A 84 -4.42 19.81 -2.88
C LEU A 84 -3.46 20.19 -1.74
N LEU A 85 -2.37 19.45 -1.59
CA LEU A 85 -1.32 19.74 -0.61
C LEU A 85 -0.41 20.87 -1.11
N HIS A 86 -0.10 20.91 -2.41
CA HIS A 86 0.74 21.97 -3.00
C HIS A 86 0.10 23.38 -3.03
N SER A 87 -1.18 23.52 -2.68
CA SER A 87 -1.94 24.80 -2.77
C SER A 87 -2.05 25.59 -1.46
N LEU A 88 -1.34 25.18 -0.39
CA LEU A 88 -1.23 25.88 0.91
C LEU A 88 0.14 26.53 1.06
#